data_AF-K9V1M1-F1
#
_entry.id   AF-K9V1M1-F1
#
_cell.length_a   1.000
_cell.length_b   1.000
_cell.length_c   1.000
_cell.angle_alpha   90.00
_cell.angle_beta   90.00
_cell.angle_gamma   90.00
#
_symmetry.space_group_name_H-M   'P 1'
#
loop_
_entity.id
_entity.type
_entity.pdbx_description
1 polymer ?
#
loop_
_entity_poly.entity_id
_entity_poly.type
_entity_poly.pdbx_seq_one_letter_code
_entity_poly.pdbx_strand_id
1 'polypeptide(L)'
;MGKCKIKIPGNLKIQEDKIKNSVNNPKILKAVNTQLVDTLVQIIRSLSATEQALLEKQLFSDVSHPSTLELMHLAEKGGALDFLYDEPDIYTTEDGEPV
;
A
#
# COMPACT_ATOMS: atom_id res chain seq x y z
N MET A 1 10.86 19.47 -59.80
CA MET A 1 10.78 19.01 -58.40
C MET A 1 9.34 18.58 -58.12
N GLY A 2 9.10 17.27 -58.06
CA GLY A 2 7.77 16.67 -58.10
C GLY A 2 7.03 16.75 -56.76
N LYS A 3 5.73 17.08 -56.81
CA LYS A 3 4.84 17.07 -55.64
C LYS A 3 4.47 15.62 -55.30
N CYS A 4 5.01 15.08 -54.21
CA CYS A 4 4.59 13.79 -53.67
C CYS A 4 3.16 13.91 -53.11
N LYS A 5 2.23 13.17 -53.70
CA LYS A 5 0.88 12.97 -53.17
C LYS A 5 0.93 11.80 -52.18
N ILE A 6 0.76 12.08 -50.90
CA ILE A 6 0.62 11.05 -49.87
C ILE A 6 -0.77 10.44 -50.01
N LYS A 7 -0.85 9.20 -50.47
CA LYS A 7 -2.05 8.37 -50.52
C LYS A 7 -2.13 7.66 -49.17
N ILE A 8 -3.11 8.00 -48.34
CA ILE A 8 -3.39 7.25 -47.10
C ILE A 8 -4.23 6.02 -47.51
N PRO A 9 -3.73 4.78 -47.41
CA PRO A 9 -4.58 3.61 -47.54
C PRO A 9 -5.47 3.49 -46.29
N GLY A 10 -6.77 3.40 -46.54
CA GLY A 10 -7.78 3.20 -45.51
C GLY A 10 -7.71 1.83 -44.84
N ASN A 11 -8.37 1.77 -43.69
CA ASN A 11 -8.69 0.57 -42.91
C ASN A 11 -7.52 -0.27 -42.40
N LEU A 12 -6.88 0.21 -41.33
CA LEU A 12 -6.50 -0.69 -40.25
C LEU A 12 -7.66 -0.77 -39.26
N LYS A 13 -8.49 -1.80 -39.41
CA LYS A 13 -9.37 -2.24 -38.32
C LYS A 13 -8.45 -2.61 -37.16
N ILE A 14 -8.51 -1.83 -36.09
CA ILE A 14 -7.90 -2.20 -34.82
C ILE A 14 -8.49 -3.55 -34.43
N GLN A 15 -7.61 -4.49 -34.12
CA GLN A 15 -7.94 -5.84 -33.67
C GLN A 15 -8.72 -5.74 -32.35
N GLU A 16 -10.05 -5.68 -32.42
CA GLU A 16 -10.95 -5.68 -31.25
C GLU A 16 -11.13 -7.07 -30.61
N ASP A 17 -10.36 -8.08 -31.06
CA ASP A 17 -10.58 -9.48 -30.68
C ASP A 17 -9.53 -10.07 -29.70
N LYS A 18 -8.74 -9.24 -29.02
CA LYS A 18 -7.80 -9.70 -27.96
C LYS A 18 -7.92 -9.02 -26.61
N ILE A 19 -9.09 -8.45 -26.29
CA ILE A 19 -9.46 -8.10 -24.90
C ILE A 19 -10.79 -8.79 -24.57
N LYS A 20 -10.89 -10.11 -24.79
CA LYS A 20 -12.05 -10.88 -24.33
C LYS A 20 -11.70 -12.12 -23.49
N ASN A 21 -10.42 -12.50 -23.37
CA ASN A 21 -10.05 -13.74 -22.68
C ASN A 21 -8.94 -13.55 -21.63
N SER A 22 -9.11 -12.59 -20.71
CA SER A 22 -8.46 -12.64 -19.39
C SER A 22 -9.20 -11.77 -18.37
N VAL A 23 -10.53 -11.87 -18.35
CA VAL A 23 -11.38 -11.28 -17.30
C VAL A 23 -12.33 -12.36 -16.80
N ASN A 24 -11.77 -13.46 -16.27
CA ASN A 24 -12.54 -14.49 -15.57
C ASN A 24 -11.75 -15.02 -14.36
N ASN A 25 -11.19 -14.10 -13.57
CA ASN A 25 -10.89 -14.39 -12.18
C ASN A 25 -11.84 -13.57 -11.29
N PRO A 26 -12.97 -14.14 -10.84
CA PRO A 26 -13.98 -13.41 -10.05
C PRO A 26 -13.52 -13.03 -8.62
N LYS A 27 -12.22 -13.14 -8.29
CA LYS A 27 -11.69 -12.84 -6.95
C LYS A 27 -11.14 -11.41 -6.76
N ILE A 28 -11.14 -10.54 -7.77
CA ILE A 28 -10.56 -9.18 -7.64
C ILE A 28 -11.54 -8.10 -8.09
N LEU A 29 -12.72 -8.09 -7.47
CA LEU A 29 -13.44 -6.86 -7.21
C LEU A 29 -13.82 -6.93 -5.73
N LYS A 30 -12.94 -6.42 -4.86
CA LYS A 30 -13.32 -6.13 -3.48
C LYS A 30 -14.51 -5.17 -3.58
N ALA A 31 -15.72 -5.68 -3.40
CA ALA A 31 -16.90 -4.86 -3.32
C ALA A 31 -16.69 -3.89 -2.16
N VAL A 32 -16.83 -2.58 -2.43
CA VAL A 32 -16.89 -1.58 -1.37
C VAL A 32 -18.01 -2.01 -0.43
N ASN A 33 -17.71 -2.12 0.87
CA ASN A 33 -18.72 -2.45 1.85
C ASN A 33 -19.54 -1.18 2.15
N THR A 34 -20.48 -0.86 1.27
CA THR A 34 -21.33 0.33 1.35
C THR A 34 -22.17 0.34 2.62
N GLN A 35 -22.59 -0.83 3.10
CA GLN A 35 -23.33 -0.96 4.36
C GLN A 35 -22.51 -0.48 5.57
N LEU A 36 -21.23 -0.83 5.65
CA LEU A 36 -20.35 -0.34 6.71
C LEU A 36 -20.15 1.17 6.63
N VAL A 37 -19.94 1.71 5.43
CA VAL A 37 -19.77 3.15 5.21
C VAL A 37 -21.02 3.91 5.65
N ASP A 38 -22.21 3.46 5.27
CA ASP A 38 -23.48 4.11 5.65
C ASP A 38 -23.70 4.08 7.17
N THR A 39 -23.36 2.96 7.81
CA THR A 39 -23.48 2.81 9.27
C THR A 39 -22.53 3.76 10.00
N LEU A 40 -21.27 3.86 9.55
CA LEU A 40 -20.29 4.81 10.08
C LEU A 40 -20.77 6.26 9.93
N VAL A 41 -21.28 6.64 8.75
CA VAL A 41 -21.81 7.99 8.52
C VAL A 41 -22.98 8.31 9.46
N GLN A 42 -23.89 7.35 9.71
CA GLN A 42 -24.99 7.55 10.64
C GLN A 42 -24.50 7.77 12.08
N ILE A 43 -23.53 6.96 12.53
CA ILE A 43 -22.93 7.09 13.86
C ILE A 43 -22.24 8.45 14.00
N ILE A 44 -21.43 8.85 13.03
CA ILE A 44 -20.71 10.14 13.06
C ILE A 44 -21.69 11.31 13.15
N ARG A 45 -22.80 11.27 12.41
CA ARG A 45 -23.82 12.35 12.44
C ARG A 45 -24.64 12.39 13.72
N SER A 46 -24.69 11.30 14.49
CA SER A 46 -25.35 11.25 15.80
C SER A 46 -24.54 11.87 16.93
N LEU A 47 -23.24 12.09 16.73
CA LEU A 47 -22.35 12.71 17.71
C LEU A 47 -22.62 14.22 17.82
N SER A 48 -22.33 14.79 18.99
CA SER A 48 -22.34 16.25 19.19
C SER A 48 -21.22 16.94 18.41
N ALA A 49 -21.35 18.25 18.17
CA ALA A 49 -20.32 19.02 17.43
C ALA A 49 -18.92 18.94 18.07
N THR A 50 -18.86 18.85 19.41
CA THR A 50 -17.61 18.69 20.16
C THR A 50 -16.98 17.31 19.95
N GLU A 51 -17.81 16.26 19.91
CA GLU A 51 -17.34 14.89 19.68
C GLU A 51 -16.93 14.67 18.23
N GLN A 52 -17.64 15.29 17.27
CA GLN A 52 -17.25 15.29 15.86
C GLN A 52 -15.90 15.98 15.66
N ALA A 53 -15.66 17.14 16.28
CA ALA A 53 -14.37 17.82 16.23
C ALA A 53 -13.23 17.00 16.85
N LEU A 54 -13.50 16.26 17.93
CA LEU A 54 -12.53 15.35 18.55
C LEU A 54 -12.23 14.17 17.62
N LEU A 55 -13.27 13.62 16.99
CA LEU A 55 -13.15 12.51 16.04
C LEU A 55 -12.35 12.92 14.80
N GLU A 56 -12.62 14.08 14.22
CA GLU A 56 -11.84 14.66 13.12
C GLU A 56 -10.39 14.85 13.54
N LYS A 57 -10.14 15.38 14.73
CA LYS A 57 -8.79 15.49 15.26
C LYS A 57 -8.13 14.12 15.36
N GLN A 58 -8.80 13.05 15.79
CA GLN A 58 -8.19 11.72 15.89
C GLN A 58 -7.94 11.06 14.52
N LEU A 59 -8.91 11.14 13.60
CA LEU A 59 -8.83 10.53 12.26
C LEU A 59 -7.89 11.26 11.31
N PHE A 60 -7.85 12.59 11.41
CA PHE A 60 -7.03 13.47 10.57
C PHE A 60 -5.89 14.12 11.35
N SER A 61 -5.60 13.67 12.58
CA SER A 61 -4.30 13.96 13.15
C SER A 61 -3.29 13.35 12.20
N ASP A 62 -2.40 14.19 11.69
CA ASP A 62 -1.10 13.78 11.18
C ASP A 62 -0.30 13.21 12.37
N VAL A 63 -0.74 12.07 12.90
CA VAL A 63 0.14 11.22 13.69
C VAL A 63 1.12 10.73 12.65
N SER A 64 2.23 11.45 12.48
CA SER A 64 3.29 11.04 11.57
C SER A 64 3.61 9.61 11.93
N HIS A 65 3.26 8.68 11.05
CA HIS A 65 3.63 7.29 11.29
C HIS A 65 5.15 7.31 11.45
N PRO A 66 5.69 6.77 12.55
CA PRO A 66 7.12 6.87 12.79
C PRO A 66 7.82 6.30 11.56
N SER A 67 8.75 7.07 11.02
CA SER A 67 9.53 6.63 9.88
C SER A 67 10.25 5.33 10.25
N THR A 68 10.59 4.53 9.24
CA THR A 68 11.38 3.32 9.47
C THR A 68 12.66 3.61 10.27
N LEU A 69 13.26 4.79 10.07
CA LEU A 69 14.47 5.22 10.78
C LEU A 69 14.18 5.51 12.27
N GLU A 70 13.06 6.17 12.57
CA GLU A 70 12.64 6.40 13.96
C GLU A 70 12.30 5.09 14.68
N LEU A 71 11.66 4.14 13.98
CA LEU A 71 11.40 2.80 14.51
C LEU A 71 12.69 2.02 14.77
N MET A 72 13.66 2.07 13.84
CA MET A 72 14.97 1.44 14.02
C MET A 72 15.71 2.02 15.22
N HIS A 73 15.79 3.34 15.32
CA HIS A 73 16.46 4.02 16.43
C HIS A 73 15.75 3.76 17.78
N LEU A 74 14.42 3.63 17.79
CA LEU A 74 13.68 3.23 18.98
C LEU A 74 13.98 1.77 19.36
N ALA A 75 14.05 0.85 18.40
CA ALA A 75 14.38 -0.55 18.66
C ALA A 75 15.82 -0.71 19.20
N GLU A 76 16.76 0.04 18.62
CA GLU A 76 18.17 0.10 19.05
C GLU A 76 18.29 0.65 20.47
N LYS A 77 17.70 1.82 20.77
CA LYS A 77 17.77 2.42 22.12
C LYS A 77 16.91 1.71 23.15
N GLY A 78 15.86 1.03 22.71
CA GLY A 78 14.91 0.34 23.58
C GLY A 78 15.36 -1.03 24.04
N GLY A 79 16.53 -1.51 23.58
CA GLY A 79 17.05 -2.83 23.95
C GLY A 79 16.25 -3.99 23.36
N ALA A 80 15.41 -3.74 22.35
CA ALA A 80 14.62 -4.79 21.69
C ALA A 80 15.51 -5.83 20.98
N LEU A 81 16.77 -5.47 20.73
CA LEU A 81 17.79 -6.30 20.10
C LEU A 81 18.84 -6.81 21.11
N ASP A 82 18.67 -6.58 22.41
CA ASP A 82 19.68 -6.96 23.40
C ASP A 82 19.88 -8.48 23.48
N PHE A 83 18.85 -9.26 23.11
CA PHE A 83 18.94 -10.71 23.02
C PHE A 83 20.05 -11.19 22.07
N LEU A 84 20.42 -10.39 21.06
CA LEU A 84 21.51 -10.72 20.14
C LEU A 84 22.88 -10.74 20.84
N TYR A 85 23.03 -10.06 21.97
CA TYR A 85 24.28 -10.09 22.74
C TYR A 85 24.44 -11.38 23.54
N ASP A 86 23.34 -12.07 23.83
CA ASP A 86 23.32 -13.33 24.59
C ASP A 86 23.33 -14.57 23.66
N GLU A 87 23.33 -14.36 22.34
CA GLU A 87 23.40 -15.47 21.39
C GLU A 87 24.80 -16.10 21.37
N PRO A 88 24.90 -17.43 21.46
CA PRO A 88 26.19 -18.10 21.31
C PRO A 88 26.70 -17.93 19.89
N ASP A 89 28.01 -17.70 19.74
CA ASP A 89 28.66 -17.74 18.43
C ASP A 89 28.44 -19.15 17.84
N ILE A 90 27.64 -19.25 16.79
CA ILE A 90 27.42 -20.52 16.06
C ILE A 90 28.43 -20.65 14.92
N TYR A 91 29.10 -19.55 14.57
CA TYR A 91 30.10 -19.48 13.52
C TYR A 91 31.33 -18.73 14.02
N THR A 92 32.49 -19.18 13.58
CA THR A 92 33.76 -18.49 13.77
C THR A 92 33.78 -17.20 12.93
N THR A 93 34.36 -16.13 13.47
CA THR A 93 34.53 -14.86 12.75
C THR A 93 35.69 -14.87 11.73
N GLU A 94 36.58 -15.86 11.82
CA GLU A 94 37.77 -15.97 10.98
C GLU A 94 37.48 -16.61 9.61
N ASP A 95 36.74 -17.73 9.60
CA ASP A 95 36.43 -18.52 8.40
C ASP A 95 34.93 -18.75 8.18
N GLY A 96 34.05 -18.37 9.12
CA GLY A 96 32.60 -18.53 8.98
C GLY A 96 32.13 -19.98 9.10
N GLU A 97 32.99 -20.86 9.62
CA GLU A 97 32.71 -22.26 9.86
C GLU A 97 32.00 -22.43 11.21
N PRO A 98 31.18 -23.47 11.39
CA PRO A 98 30.54 -23.73 12.67
C PRO A 98 31.57 -23.99 13.77
N VAL A 99 31.31 -23.46 14.97
CA VAL A 99 32.14 -23.69 16.17
C VAL A 99 31.98 -25.10 16.75
#